data_AF-V6LCX4-F1
#
_entry.id   AF-V6LCX4-F1
#
_cell.length_a   1.000
_cell.length_b   1.000
_cell.length_c   1.000
_cell.angle_alpha   90.00
_cell.angle_beta   90.00
_cell.angle_gamma   90.00
#
_symmetry.space_group_name_H-M   'P 1'
#
loop_
_entity.id
_entity.type
_entity.pdbx_description
1 polymer ?
#
loop_
_entity_poly.entity_id
_entity_poly.type
_entity_poly.pdbx_seq_one_letter_code
_entity_poly.pdbx_strand_id
1 'polypeptide(L)'
;MTETCTSESPCPTGFVCPDGATEETQDCLKCTVTGCQTCTKDALATCTACQPELFLDTDKCTACSPGCNTCSTAEACTACNDGFVLDESSCKECPANCKTCDADGSTCTVCNEDFIFKGSQCDKDECDADIPCKAGKFCNILQAGNRCADCETNCKSCTSADRCTACNHDYELNTDYTCSAECNVLNVNEACVSTANVPCGGTQQQTACNCGTANNCFTCPVVQPPKPDPNNCANKFCSCESGSPDACTGCIDDVNFTFANSKCTTKAPKTCGTCLPGYVLKKGKCDDCESNYTKIGEFCFKSSEEAALGGISGGEITAITIAALVVVCGVGNCILLYFLKKARKQQLK
;
A
#
# COMPACT_ATOMS: atom_id res chain seq x y z
N MET A 1 8.34 -43.81 -25.40
CA MET A 1 7.14 -44.53 -24.92
C MET A 1 6.18 -44.54 -26.10
N THR A 2 5.54 -45.68 -26.37
CA THR A 2 4.50 -45.78 -27.40
C THR A 2 3.20 -45.19 -26.85
N GLU A 3 2.52 -44.36 -27.63
CA GLU A 3 1.19 -43.86 -27.30
C GLU A 3 0.17 -44.99 -27.55
N THR A 4 -0.80 -45.17 -26.67
CA THR A 4 -1.78 -46.28 -26.73
C THR A 4 -3.21 -45.79 -26.65
N CYS A 5 -4.15 -46.56 -27.20
CA CYS A 5 -5.59 -46.26 -27.16
C CYS A 5 -6.44 -47.42 -26.65
N THR A 6 -7.61 -47.07 -26.11
CA THR A 6 -8.71 -47.95 -25.66
C THR A 6 -10.06 -47.25 -25.89
N SER A 7 -11.17 -47.87 -25.48
CA SER A 7 -12.52 -47.29 -25.46
C SER A 7 -12.62 -46.04 -24.57
N GLU A 8 -11.87 -45.99 -23.47
CA GLU A 8 -11.89 -44.88 -22.51
C GLU A 8 -10.82 -43.82 -22.77
N SER A 9 -9.77 -44.16 -23.53
CA SER A 9 -8.65 -43.26 -23.84
C SER A 9 -8.36 -43.24 -25.34
N PRO A 10 -8.82 -42.23 -26.09
CA PRO A 10 -8.46 -42.08 -27.50
C PRO A 10 -6.97 -41.75 -27.66
N CYS A 11 -6.44 -41.96 -28.86
CA CYS A 11 -5.08 -41.52 -29.17
C CYS A 11 -4.95 -39.99 -29.04
N PRO A 12 -3.76 -39.50 -28.64
CA PRO A 12 -3.49 -38.06 -28.63
C PRO A 12 -3.51 -37.48 -30.05
N THR A 13 -3.55 -36.14 -30.13
CA THR A 13 -3.40 -35.36 -31.36
C THR A 13 -2.29 -35.89 -32.28
N GLY A 14 -2.59 -36.07 -33.57
CA GLY A 14 -1.63 -36.54 -34.57
C GLY A 14 -1.47 -38.06 -34.64
N PHE A 15 -2.36 -38.80 -33.97
CA PHE A 15 -2.40 -40.25 -33.97
C PHE A 15 -3.82 -40.79 -34.18
N VAL A 16 -3.93 -42.02 -34.66
CA VAL A 16 -5.20 -42.73 -34.90
C VAL A 16 -5.12 -44.16 -34.36
N CYS A 17 -6.24 -44.66 -33.83
CA CYS A 17 -6.34 -46.00 -33.28
C CYS A 17 -6.61 -47.04 -34.40
N PRO A 18 -5.87 -48.17 -34.47
CA PRO A 18 -5.96 -49.13 -35.58
C PRO A 18 -7.35 -49.75 -35.80
N ASP A 19 -8.08 -50.12 -34.75
CA ASP A 19 -9.40 -50.75 -34.90
C ASP A 19 -10.53 -49.97 -34.23
N GLY A 20 -10.33 -48.66 -34.06
CA GLY A 20 -11.24 -47.82 -33.30
C GLY A 20 -11.14 -48.07 -31.79
N ALA A 21 -12.06 -47.48 -31.04
CA ALA A 21 -12.04 -47.51 -29.58
C ALA A 21 -12.57 -48.88 -29.09
N THR A 22 -11.66 -49.77 -28.66
CA THR A 22 -11.99 -51.12 -28.12
C THR A 22 -11.52 -51.25 -26.67
N GLU A 23 -12.04 -52.25 -25.96
CA GLU A 23 -11.62 -52.56 -24.58
C GLU A 23 -10.16 -53.06 -24.48
N GLU A 24 -9.56 -53.47 -25.60
CA GLU A 24 -8.17 -53.94 -25.64
C GLU A 24 -7.20 -52.79 -25.91
N THR A 25 -6.07 -52.80 -25.20
CA THR A 25 -5.01 -51.80 -25.42
C THR A 25 -4.32 -52.01 -26.76
N GLN A 26 -4.30 -50.97 -27.57
CA GLN A 26 -3.68 -50.96 -28.89
C GLN A 26 -2.63 -49.85 -28.99
N ASP A 27 -1.59 -50.05 -29.80
CA ASP A 27 -0.61 -49.02 -30.12
C ASP A 27 -1.19 -48.03 -31.14
N CYS A 28 -1.09 -46.75 -30.85
CA CYS A 28 -1.54 -45.68 -31.73
C CYS A 28 -0.64 -45.57 -32.97
N LEU A 29 -1.27 -45.39 -34.13
CA LEU A 29 -0.58 -45.13 -35.39
C LEU A 29 -0.36 -43.63 -35.56
N LYS A 30 0.87 -43.22 -35.83
CA LYS A 30 1.22 -41.80 -36.04
C LYS A 30 0.86 -41.36 -37.45
N CYS A 31 0.20 -40.20 -37.58
CA CYS A 31 0.04 -39.55 -38.87
C CYS A 31 1.42 -39.15 -39.42
N THR A 32 1.68 -39.44 -40.70
CA THR A 32 2.99 -39.14 -41.31
C THR A 32 3.06 -37.74 -41.91
N VAL A 33 1.92 -37.07 -42.07
CA VAL A 33 1.87 -35.66 -42.49
C VAL A 33 2.26 -34.76 -41.31
N THR A 34 3.30 -33.93 -41.50
CA THR A 34 3.74 -32.94 -40.51
C THR A 34 2.63 -31.94 -40.20
N GLY A 35 2.40 -31.64 -38.92
CA GLY A 35 1.38 -30.68 -38.50
C GLY A 35 -0.06 -31.22 -38.58
N CYS A 36 -0.23 -32.52 -38.83
CA CYS A 36 -1.54 -33.13 -38.93
C CYS A 36 -2.14 -33.41 -37.54
N GLN A 37 -3.38 -32.97 -37.32
CA GLN A 37 -4.16 -33.20 -36.10
C GLN A 37 -4.88 -34.54 -36.16
N THR A 38 -5.47 -34.90 -37.31
CA THR A 38 -6.20 -36.16 -37.50
C THR A 38 -5.90 -36.79 -38.86
N CYS A 39 -5.75 -38.11 -38.89
CA CYS A 39 -5.64 -38.94 -40.09
C CYS A 39 -6.46 -40.23 -39.89
N THR A 40 -6.53 -41.08 -40.91
CA THR A 40 -7.21 -42.38 -40.83
C THR A 40 -6.21 -43.52 -40.79
N LYS A 41 -6.60 -44.66 -40.23
CA LYS A 41 -5.73 -45.85 -40.11
C LYS A 41 -5.20 -46.36 -41.45
N ASP A 42 -6.01 -46.25 -42.50
CA ASP A 42 -5.70 -46.75 -43.84
C ASP A 42 -4.96 -45.70 -44.69
N ALA A 43 -4.87 -44.45 -44.22
CA ALA A 43 -4.24 -43.34 -44.93
C ALA A 43 -3.44 -42.43 -43.98
N LEU A 44 -2.41 -42.99 -43.33
CA LEU A 44 -1.53 -42.22 -42.43
C LEU A 44 -0.78 -41.08 -43.12
N ALA A 45 -0.61 -41.17 -44.45
CA ALA A 45 0.01 -40.15 -45.30
C ALA A 45 -0.96 -39.09 -45.84
N THR A 46 -2.23 -39.13 -45.41
CA THR A 46 -3.27 -38.17 -45.77
C THR A 46 -3.83 -37.55 -44.50
N CYS A 47 -3.85 -36.22 -44.44
CA CYS A 47 -4.40 -35.50 -43.30
C CYS A 47 -5.88 -35.14 -43.52
N THR A 48 -6.69 -35.22 -42.46
CA THR A 48 -8.11 -34.83 -42.48
C THR A 48 -8.42 -33.59 -41.65
N ALA A 49 -7.52 -33.21 -40.74
CA ALA A 49 -7.55 -31.93 -40.05
C ALA A 49 -6.15 -31.55 -39.60
N CYS A 50 -5.80 -30.28 -39.66
CA CYS A 50 -4.48 -29.78 -39.27
C CYS A 50 -4.47 -29.23 -37.85
N GLN A 51 -3.29 -29.16 -37.25
CA GLN A 51 -3.08 -28.50 -35.97
C GLN A 51 -3.34 -26.97 -36.11
N PRO A 52 -3.54 -26.24 -35.00
CA PRO A 52 -3.63 -24.77 -35.04
C PRO A 52 -2.46 -24.15 -35.81
N GLU A 53 -2.69 -22.96 -36.37
CA GLU A 53 -1.76 -22.22 -37.25
C GLU A 53 -1.51 -22.86 -38.63
N LEU A 54 -2.24 -23.92 -38.96
CA LEU A 54 -2.20 -24.60 -40.26
C LEU A 54 -3.61 -24.76 -40.84
N PHE A 55 -3.72 -24.78 -42.16
CA PHE A 55 -4.94 -25.17 -42.88
C PHE A 55 -4.72 -26.43 -43.71
N LEU A 56 -5.82 -27.14 -43.98
CA LEU A 56 -5.81 -28.33 -44.82
C LEU A 56 -5.82 -27.92 -46.30
N ASP A 57 -4.69 -28.10 -46.96
CA ASP A 57 -4.56 -27.97 -48.42
C ASP A 57 -4.57 -29.37 -49.04
N THR A 58 -5.76 -29.77 -49.51
CA THR A 58 -6.02 -31.11 -50.04
C THR A 58 -5.80 -32.21 -48.99
N ASP A 59 -4.59 -32.77 -48.91
CA ASP A 59 -4.20 -33.84 -47.99
C ASP A 59 -3.04 -33.45 -47.06
N LYS A 60 -2.58 -32.20 -47.14
CA LYS A 60 -1.42 -31.68 -46.42
C LYS A 60 -1.78 -30.47 -45.57
N CYS A 61 -0.96 -30.23 -44.55
CA CYS A 61 -1.09 -29.06 -43.70
C CYS A 61 -0.11 -27.98 -44.14
N THR A 62 -0.65 -26.81 -44.45
CA THR A 62 0.11 -25.64 -44.90
C THR A 62 -0.07 -24.52 -43.88
N ALA A 63 0.99 -23.74 -43.65
CA ALA A 63 0.99 -22.67 -42.65
C ALA A 63 0.00 -21.54 -43.00
N CYS A 64 -0.69 -21.05 -41.98
CA CYS A 64 -1.42 -19.80 -42.04
C CYS A 64 -0.46 -18.60 -42.05
N SER A 65 -1.00 -17.41 -42.36
CA SER A 65 -0.29 -16.14 -42.18
C SER A 65 0.12 -15.92 -40.71
N PRO A 66 1.21 -15.18 -40.44
CA PRO A 66 1.68 -14.92 -39.07
C PRO A 66 0.59 -14.35 -38.16
N GLY A 67 0.56 -14.81 -36.90
CA GLY A 67 -0.44 -14.38 -35.90
C GLY A 67 -1.82 -15.02 -36.05
N CYS A 68 -2.04 -15.84 -37.09
CA CYS A 68 -3.30 -16.52 -37.35
C CYS A 68 -3.37 -17.88 -36.65
N ASN A 69 -4.43 -18.09 -35.86
CA ASN A 69 -4.72 -19.35 -35.19
C ASN A 69 -5.43 -20.36 -36.11
N THR A 70 -6.40 -19.88 -36.91
CA THR A 70 -7.11 -20.70 -37.91
C THR A 70 -7.30 -19.94 -39.21
N CYS A 71 -7.03 -20.55 -40.35
CA CYS A 71 -7.19 -19.94 -41.67
C CYS A 71 -7.87 -20.89 -42.67
N SER A 72 -8.49 -20.34 -43.70
CA SER A 72 -9.10 -21.10 -44.81
C SER A 72 -8.14 -21.25 -46.00
N THR A 73 -7.20 -20.33 -46.15
CA THR A 73 -6.04 -20.39 -47.06
C THR A 73 -4.83 -19.79 -46.36
N ALA A 74 -3.64 -19.85 -46.99
CA ALA A 74 -2.42 -19.27 -46.42
C ALA A 74 -2.58 -17.77 -46.08
N GLU A 75 -3.38 -17.03 -46.85
CA GLU A 75 -3.61 -15.59 -46.69
C GLU A 75 -4.96 -15.22 -46.05
N ALA A 76 -5.90 -16.16 -45.93
CA ALA A 76 -7.25 -15.88 -45.43
C ALA A 76 -7.45 -16.38 -43.99
N CYS A 77 -7.06 -15.56 -43.02
CA CYS A 77 -7.25 -15.87 -41.61
C CYS A 77 -8.72 -15.76 -41.18
N THR A 78 -9.14 -16.63 -40.28
CA THR A 78 -10.51 -16.71 -39.73
C THR A 78 -10.56 -16.53 -38.22
N ALA A 79 -9.46 -16.80 -37.51
CA ALA A 79 -9.28 -16.47 -36.11
C ALA A 79 -7.81 -16.22 -35.80
N CYS A 80 -7.52 -15.23 -34.95
CA CYS A 80 -6.17 -14.86 -34.58
C CYS A 80 -5.74 -15.49 -33.25
N ASN A 81 -4.43 -15.59 -33.05
CA ASN A 81 -3.84 -15.99 -31.78
C ASN A 81 -4.05 -14.92 -30.70
N ASP A 82 -3.90 -15.29 -29.42
CA ASP A 82 -3.83 -14.33 -28.32
C ASP A 82 -2.77 -13.25 -28.61
N GLY A 83 -3.08 -11.99 -28.30
CA GLY A 83 -2.26 -10.82 -28.63
C GLY A 83 -2.49 -10.26 -30.03
N PHE A 84 -3.45 -10.79 -30.79
CA PHE A 84 -3.85 -10.29 -32.10
C PHE A 84 -5.37 -10.13 -32.20
N VAL A 85 -5.81 -9.24 -33.10
CA VAL A 85 -7.21 -9.05 -33.47
C VAL A 85 -7.39 -9.27 -34.97
N LEU A 86 -8.52 -9.87 -35.35
CA LEU A 86 -8.86 -10.12 -36.75
C LEU A 86 -9.24 -8.81 -37.43
N ASP A 87 -8.46 -8.42 -38.43
CA ASP A 87 -8.69 -7.28 -39.31
C ASP A 87 -8.91 -7.81 -40.73
N GLU A 88 -10.19 -7.87 -41.11
CA GLU A 88 -10.70 -8.54 -42.32
C GLU A 88 -10.29 -10.02 -42.42
N SER A 89 -9.15 -10.30 -43.06
CA SER A 89 -8.60 -11.64 -43.28
C SER A 89 -7.17 -11.77 -42.76
N SER A 90 -6.70 -10.77 -42.02
CA SER A 90 -5.35 -10.70 -41.47
C SER A 90 -5.39 -10.49 -39.95
N CYS A 91 -4.30 -10.82 -39.27
CA CYS A 91 -4.19 -10.62 -37.83
C CYS A 91 -3.32 -9.41 -37.54
N LYS A 92 -3.90 -8.42 -36.87
CA LYS A 92 -3.21 -7.22 -36.43
C LYS A 92 -2.78 -7.38 -34.97
N GLU A 93 -1.53 -7.05 -34.66
CA GLU A 93 -1.00 -7.09 -33.30
C GLU A 93 -1.75 -6.12 -32.37
N CYS A 94 -2.11 -6.60 -31.19
CA CYS A 94 -2.59 -5.78 -30.09
C CYS A 94 -1.45 -4.96 -29.46
N PRO A 95 -1.76 -3.95 -28.62
CA PRO A 95 -0.74 -3.23 -27.86
C PRO A 95 0.12 -4.15 -26.99
N ALA A 96 1.33 -3.71 -26.61
CA ALA A 96 2.23 -4.52 -25.80
C ALA A 96 1.59 -5.02 -24.49
N ASN A 97 1.94 -6.25 -24.11
CA ASN A 97 1.43 -6.95 -22.92
C ASN A 97 -0.09 -7.19 -22.90
N CYS A 98 -0.73 -7.09 -24.05
CA CYS A 98 -2.16 -7.30 -24.21
C CYS A 98 -2.46 -8.73 -24.65
N LYS A 99 -3.44 -9.35 -24.01
CA LYS A 99 -3.98 -10.66 -24.40
C LYS A 99 -5.08 -10.52 -25.45
N THR A 100 -6.00 -9.58 -25.26
CA THR A 100 -7.06 -9.26 -26.23
C THR A 100 -7.25 -7.75 -26.32
N CYS A 101 -7.51 -7.23 -27.51
CA CYS A 101 -7.74 -5.80 -27.75
C CYS A 101 -9.09 -5.54 -28.44
N ASP A 102 -9.45 -4.26 -28.59
CA ASP A 102 -10.60 -3.81 -29.36
C ASP A 102 -10.45 -4.12 -30.86
N ALA A 103 -11.54 -3.95 -31.61
CA ALA A 103 -11.60 -4.28 -33.05
C ALA A 103 -10.53 -3.53 -33.86
N ASP A 104 -10.19 -2.30 -33.47
CA ASP A 104 -9.18 -1.48 -34.15
C ASP A 104 -7.73 -1.82 -33.73
N GLY A 105 -7.54 -2.75 -32.78
CA GLY A 105 -6.23 -3.16 -32.27
C GLY A 105 -5.49 -2.06 -31.50
N SER A 106 -6.20 -1.05 -31.03
CA SER A 106 -5.62 0.17 -30.42
C SER A 106 -5.73 0.19 -28.90
N THR A 107 -6.77 -0.44 -28.35
CA THR A 107 -7.06 -0.43 -26.91
C THR A 107 -7.04 -1.86 -26.39
N CYS A 108 -6.21 -2.12 -25.39
CA CYS A 108 -6.25 -3.42 -24.74
C CYS A 108 -7.55 -3.61 -23.94
N THR A 109 -8.13 -4.80 -23.97
CA THR A 109 -9.33 -5.15 -23.20
C THR A 109 -9.03 -6.17 -22.10
N VAL A 110 -8.04 -7.04 -22.33
CA VAL A 110 -7.53 -8.00 -21.33
C VAL A 110 -6.01 -8.01 -21.38
N CYS A 111 -5.38 -7.80 -20.24
CA CYS A 111 -3.93 -7.86 -20.11
C CYS A 111 -3.42 -9.29 -19.99
N ASN A 112 -2.17 -9.52 -20.40
CA ASN A 112 -1.43 -10.74 -20.07
C ASN A 112 -1.26 -10.88 -18.54
N GLU A 113 -0.95 -12.10 -18.08
CA GLU A 113 -0.68 -12.34 -16.66
C GLU A 113 0.39 -11.38 -16.13
N ASP A 114 0.19 -10.90 -14.89
CA ASP A 114 1.04 -9.93 -14.19
C ASP A 114 1.03 -8.49 -14.72
N PHE A 115 0.14 -8.16 -15.68
CA PHE A 115 -0.06 -6.79 -16.16
C PHE A 115 -1.44 -6.25 -15.79
N ILE A 116 -1.53 -4.93 -15.60
CA ILE A 116 -2.74 -4.21 -15.21
C ILE A 116 -3.11 -3.19 -16.27
N PHE A 117 -4.41 -3.05 -16.48
CA PHE A 117 -4.96 -2.13 -17.46
C PHE A 117 -4.77 -0.66 -17.03
N LYS A 118 -4.04 0.10 -17.84
CA LYS A 118 -3.73 1.53 -17.68
C LYS A 118 -4.26 2.31 -18.88
N GLY A 119 -5.53 2.73 -18.82
CA GLY A 119 -6.13 3.59 -19.84
C GLY A 119 -6.43 2.86 -21.15
N SER A 120 -5.42 2.64 -21.99
CA SER A 120 -5.53 1.84 -23.23
C SER A 120 -4.47 0.74 -23.36
N GLN A 121 -3.52 0.66 -22.42
CA GLN A 121 -2.38 -0.26 -22.47
C GLN A 121 -2.26 -1.08 -21.19
N CYS A 122 -1.48 -2.14 -21.24
CA CYS A 122 -1.22 -3.02 -20.10
C CYS A 122 0.22 -2.86 -19.62
N ASP A 123 0.36 -2.64 -18.32
CA ASP A 123 1.66 -2.37 -17.72
C ASP A 123 1.69 -2.88 -16.27
N LYS A 124 2.88 -3.12 -15.72
CA LYS A 124 3.05 -3.66 -14.37
C LYS A 124 2.78 -2.60 -13.30
N ASP A 125 2.52 -3.06 -12.08
CA ASP A 125 2.64 -2.19 -10.91
C ASP A 125 4.05 -1.62 -10.83
N GLU A 126 4.15 -0.31 -10.61
CA GLU A 126 5.46 0.33 -10.38
C GLU A 126 5.98 0.01 -8.98
N CYS A 127 5.07 -0.28 -8.05
CA CYS A 127 5.39 -0.54 -6.66
C CYS A 127 4.39 -1.49 -6.00
N ASP A 128 4.89 -2.22 -4.99
CA ASP A 128 4.10 -3.01 -4.06
C ASP A 128 4.90 -3.19 -2.74
N ALA A 129 4.54 -4.17 -1.92
CA ALA A 129 5.23 -4.45 -0.66
C ALA A 129 6.66 -5.00 -0.86
N ASP A 130 6.91 -5.70 -1.97
CA ASP A 130 8.19 -6.30 -2.33
C ASP A 130 9.02 -5.35 -3.24
N ILE A 131 8.35 -4.44 -3.94
CA ILE A 131 8.90 -3.42 -4.85
C ILE A 131 8.63 -2.04 -4.25
N PRO A 132 9.43 -1.58 -3.27
CA PRO A 132 9.22 -0.28 -2.66
C PRO A 132 9.59 0.86 -3.62
N CYS A 133 8.87 1.98 -3.49
CA CYS A 133 9.23 3.21 -4.17
C CYS A 133 10.58 3.76 -3.72
N LYS A 134 11.21 4.54 -4.60
CA LYS A 134 12.43 5.29 -4.26
C LYS A 134 12.16 6.29 -3.12
N ALA A 135 13.22 6.70 -2.43
CA ALA A 135 13.13 7.70 -1.36
C ALA A 135 12.42 8.98 -1.84
N GLY A 136 11.60 9.56 -0.96
CA GLY A 136 10.76 10.73 -1.29
C GLY A 136 9.49 10.41 -2.07
N LYS A 137 9.16 9.13 -2.29
CA LYS A 137 7.91 8.68 -2.92
C LYS A 137 7.19 7.64 -2.05
N PHE A 138 5.87 7.59 -2.17
CA PHE A 138 5.02 6.54 -1.59
C PHE A 138 4.33 5.72 -2.68
N CYS A 139 3.96 4.49 -2.34
CA CYS A 139 3.21 3.64 -3.27
C CYS A 139 1.72 3.99 -3.21
N ASN A 140 1.23 4.65 -4.27
CA ASN A 140 -0.17 4.99 -4.42
C ASN A 140 -0.93 3.80 -5.01
N ILE A 141 -1.81 3.21 -4.20
CA ILE A 141 -2.60 2.03 -4.57
C ILE A 141 -3.84 2.48 -5.35
N LEU A 142 -3.88 2.15 -6.65
CA LEU A 142 -4.95 2.57 -7.56
C LEU A 142 -5.64 1.34 -8.17
N GLN A 143 -6.91 1.47 -8.51
CA GLN A 143 -7.64 0.42 -9.26
C GLN A 143 -7.02 0.13 -10.64
N ALA A 144 -6.35 1.12 -11.23
CA ALA A 144 -5.65 1.02 -12.51
C ALA A 144 -4.15 0.67 -12.37
N GLY A 145 -3.73 0.12 -11.22
CA GLY A 145 -2.36 -0.28 -10.94
C GLY A 145 -1.58 0.76 -10.13
N ASN A 146 -0.75 0.24 -9.24
CA ASN A 146 0.00 0.98 -8.24
C ASN A 146 1.13 1.80 -8.88
N ARG A 147 1.32 3.02 -8.39
CA ARG A 147 2.32 3.96 -8.91
C ARG A 147 3.08 4.65 -7.80
N CYS A 148 4.33 4.99 -8.04
CA CYS A 148 5.09 5.78 -7.10
C CYS A 148 4.75 7.27 -7.26
N ALA A 149 4.09 7.83 -6.27
CA ALA A 149 3.78 9.25 -6.20
C ALA A 149 4.77 9.96 -5.27
N ASP A 150 5.12 11.19 -5.59
CA ASP A 150 6.00 12.02 -4.75
C ASP A 150 5.33 12.36 -3.42
N CYS A 151 6.13 12.41 -2.36
CA CYS A 151 5.73 13.01 -1.10
C CYS A 151 5.54 14.52 -1.28
N GLU A 152 4.80 15.14 -0.35
CA GLU A 152 4.81 16.60 -0.21
C GLU A 152 6.23 17.16 -0.07
N THR A 153 6.45 18.39 -0.56
CA THR A 153 7.77 19.03 -0.72
C THR A 153 8.63 19.04 0.54
N ASN A 154 8.02 19.22 1.71
CA ASN A 154 8.74 19.33 2.99
C ASN A 154 8.99 17.97 3.65
N CYS A 155 8.55 16.90 3.02
CA CYS A 155 8.56 15.56 3.57
C CYS A 155 9.70 14.73 2.97
N LYS A 156 10.55 14.24 3.86
CA LYS A 156 11.64 13.33 3.50
C LYS A 156 11.12 11.92 3.21
N SER A 157 10.08 11.51 3.92
CA SER A 157 9.38 10.23 3.71
C SER A 157 7.90 10.38 4.05
N CYS A 158 7.04 9.59 3.41
CA CYS A 158 5.60 9.67 3.56
C CYS A 158 4.92 8.32 3.28
N THR A 159 3.70 8.16 3.79
CA THR A 159 2.81 7.01 3.51
C THR A 159 1.71 7.33 2.50
N SER A 160 1.43 8.62 2.31
CA SER A 160 0.53 9.15 1.29
C SER A 160 0.95 10.58 0.95
N ALA A 161 0.28 11.21 -0.02
CA ALA A 161 0.58 12.58 -0.44
C ALA A 161 0.64 13.52 0.78
N ASP A 162 -0.36 13.46 1.66
CA ASP A 162 -0.51 14.39 2.78
C ASP A 162 -0.12 13.79 4.14
N ARG A 163 0.60 12.65 4.15
CA ARG A 163 0.99 11.98 5.42
C ARG A 163 2.47 11.68 5.48
N CYS A 164 3.21 12.58 6.09
CA CYS A 164 4.64 12.48 6.23
C CYS A 164 5.03 11.66 7.45
N THR A 165 6.10 10.89 7.31
CA THR A 165 6.69 10.06 8.37
C THR A 165 8.05 10.57 8.81
N ALA A 166 8.66 11.45 8.03
CA ALA A 166 9.83 12.23 8.41
C ALA A 166 9.90 13.49 7.57
N CYS A 167 10.41 14.56 8.16
CA CYS A 167 10.58 15.85 7.50
C CYS A 167 12.01 16.06 6.97
N ASN A 168 12.17 17.00 6.05
CA ASN A 168 13.47 17.48 5.63
C ASN A 168 14.20 18.20 6.79
N HIS A 169 15.51 18.45 6.65
CA HIS A 169 16.40 18.86 7.74
C HIS A 169 15.92 20.09 8.55
N ASP A 170 15.28 21.05 7.89
CA ASP A 170 14.86 22.34 8.50
C ASP A 170 13.37 22.35 8.92
N TYR A 171 12.75 21.17 9.04
CA TYR A 171 11.32 21.02 9.29
C TYR A 171 11.06 20.04 10.43
N GLU A 172 10.07 20.36 11.26
CA GLU A 172 9.58 19.51 12.34
C GLU A 172 8.30 18.78 11.92
N LEU A 173 8.16 17.51 12.34
CA LEU A 173 6.97 16.71 12.07
C LEU A 173 5.87 17.01 13.07
N ASN A 174 4.72 17.40 12.54
CA ASN A 174 3.52 17.70 13.32
C ASN A 174 2.71 16.42 13.62
N THR A 175 1.85 16.52 14.62
CA THR A 175 0.89 15.44 14.97
C THR A 175 -0.18 15.17 13.92
N ASP A 176 -0.38 16.11 12.99
CA ASP A 176 -1.27 16.00 11.83
C ASP A 176 -0.58 15.50 10.56
N TYR A 177 0.61 14.89 10.69
CA TYR A 177 1.44 14.36 9.61
C TYR A 177 2.05 15.39 8.64
N THR A 178 1.90 16.69 8.91
CA THR A 178 2.51 17.74 8.09
C THR A 178 3.90 18.11 8.60
N CYS A 179 4.71 18.73 7.76
CA CYS A 179 6.03 19.24 8.11
C CYS A 179 6.02 20.77 8.12
N SER A 180 6.28 21.37 9.28
CA SER A 180 6.35 22.83 9.46
C SER A 180 7.77 23.30 9.71
N ALA A 181 8.09 24.52 9.28
CA ALA A 181 9.39 25.11 9.56
C ALA A 181 9.58 25.26 11.07
N GLU A 182 10.82 25.15 11.54
CA GLU A 182 11.10 25.35 12.96
C GLU A 182 10.72 26.78 13.41
N CYS A 183 10.11 26.88 14.59
CA CYS A 183 9.96 28.17 15.26
C CYS A 183 11.32 28.68 15.75
N ASN A 184 11.42 29.99 15.99
CA ASN A 184 12.51 30.55 16.79
C ASN A 184 12.51 29.90 18.20
N VAL A 185 13.55 30.18 19.00
CA VAL A 185 13.71 29.70 20.39
C VAL A 185 12.37 29.72 21.14
N LEU A 186 11.79 28.53 21.36
CA LEU A 186 10.53 28.33 22.09
C LEU A 186 10.77 28.55 23.58
N ASN A 187 9.94 29.36 24.24
CA ASN A 187 9.99 29.45 25.69
C ASN A 187 9.34 28.21 26.34
N VAL A 188 9.62 28.00 27.62
CA VAL A 188 8.97 26.94 28.41
C VAL A 188 7.45 27.18 28.42
N ASN A 189 6.66 26.11 28.23
CA ASN A 189 5.20 26.18 28.04
C ASN A 189 4.73 26.83 26.72
N GLU A 190 5.60 26.91 25.72
CA GLU A 190 5.20 27.24 24.34
C GLU A 190 5.37 26.05 23.40
N ALA A 191 4.54 26.02 22.36
CA ALA A 191 4.64 25.09 21.24
C ALA A 191 4.69 25.88 19.92
N CYS A 192 5.21 25.26 18.87
CA CYS A 192 5.24 25.84 17.54
C CYS A 192 3.96 25.52 16.77
N VAL A 193 3.36 26.53 16.15
CA VAL A 193 2.26 26.36 15.19
C VAL A 193 2.64 27.12 13.94
N SER A 194 2.94 26.38 12.87
CA SER A 194 3.54 26.90 11.63
C SER A 194 4.87 27.63 11.88
N THR A 195 4.83 28.91 12.29
CA THR A 195 5.99 29.74 12.60
C THR A 195 5.79 30.62 13.84
N ALA A 196 4.66 30.45 14.54
CA ALA A 196 4.29 31.24 15.70
C ALA A 196 4.43 30.41 16.99
N ASN A 197 5.06 31.01 18.00
CA ASN A 197 5.04 30.50 19.36
C ASN A 197 3.65 30.71 19.96
N VAL A 198 3.01 29.64 20.41
CA VAL A 198 1.71 29.69 21.09
C VAL A 198 1.79 29.02 22.46
N PRO A 199 0.97 29.43 23.44
CA PRO A 199 0.87 28.72 24.70
C PRO A 199 0.44 27.26 24.51
N CYS A 200 1.06 26.35 25.25
CA CYS A 200 0.70 24.93 25.23
C CYS A 200 -0.72 24.66 25.73
N GLY A 201 -1.30 23.55 25.27
CA GLY A 201 -2.64 23.12 25.64
C GLY A 201 -3.76 23.70 24.77
N GLY A 202 -3.42 24.47 23.73
CA GLY A 202 -4.37 25.03 22.78
C GLY A 202 -4.81 24.03 21.71
N THR A 203 -5.99 24.23 21.13
CA THR A 203 -6.53 23.36 20.06
C THR A 203 -5.76 23.45 18.74
N GLN A 204 -4.96 24.50 18.55
CA GLN A 204 -4.14 24.71 17.34
C GLN A 204 -2.73 24.13 17.48
N GLN A 205 -2.39 23.53 18.62
CA GLN A 205 -1.05 23.01 18.86
C GLN A 205 -0.76 21.80 17.95
N GLN A 206 0.23 21.97 17.07
CA GLN A 206 0.64 20.95 16.09
C GLN A 206 1.89 20.17 16.53
N THR A 207 2.80 20.84 17.24
CA THR A 207 4.09 20.31 17.73
C THR A 207 4.08 20.05 19.24
N ALA A 208 5.14 19.38 19.73
CA ALA A 208 5.31 19.16 21.15
C ALA A 208 5.53 20.46 21.91
N CYS A 209 4.90 20.56 23.08
CA CYS A 209 5.14 21.64 24.03
C CYS A 209 6.59 21.58 24.53
N ASN A 210 7.27 22.73 24.58
CA ASN A 210 8.57 22.82 25.22
C ASN A 210 8.45 22.64 26.74
N CYS A 211 8.63 21.40 27.17
CA CYS A 211 8.72 20.99 28.56
C CYS A 211 10.14 20.51 28.89
N GLY A 212 11.17 21.21 28.38
CA GLY A 212 12.57 20.89 28.61
C GLY A 212 13.03 19.66 27.84
N THR A 213 13.30 18.57 28.54
CA THR A 213 13.77 17.31 27.92
C THR A 213 12.66 16.28 27.68
N ALA A 214 11.41 16.64 27.98
CA ALA A 214 10.27 15.75 27.77
C ALA A 214 9.75 15.88 26.34
N ASN A 215 9.47 14.75 25.71
CA ASN A 215 8.99 14.66 24.34
C ASN A 215 7.47 14.46 24.30
N ASN A 216 6.84 14.84 23.19
CA ASN A 216 5.43 14.56 22.90
C ASN A 216 4.43 15.11 23.92
N CYS A 217 4.78 16.19 24.62
CA CYS A 217 3.91 16.85 25.59
C CYS A 217 2.87 17.73 24.90
N PHE A 218 1.60 17.61 25.28
CA PHE A 218 0.58 18.61 24.92
C PHE A 218 0.61 19.78 25.90
N THR A 219 0.76 19.50 27.20
CA THR A 219 0.99 20.51 28.24
C THR A 219 2.16 20.10 29.12
N CYS A 220 2.81 21.07 29.75
CA CYS A 220 3.73 20.80 30.85
C CYS A 220 2.99 20.72 32.19
N PRO A 221 3.60 20.14 33.23
CA PRO A 221 3.05 20.13 34.58
C PRO A 221 2.82 21.57 35.04
N VAL A 222 1.59 21.86 35.46
CA VAL A 222 1.27 23.13 36.08
C VAL A 222 1.84 23.12 37.49
N VAL A 223 2.96 23.81 37.71
CA VAL A 223 3.54 23.96 39.04
C VAL A 223 2.65 24.89 39.85
N GLN A 224 1.84 24.31 40.74
CA GLN A 224 0.95 25.06 41.61
C GLN A 224 1.74 25.72 42.75
N PRO A 225 1.43 26.96 43.14
CA PRO A 225 2.04 27.56 44.31
C PRO A 225 1.67 26.76 45.57
N PRO A 226 2.57 26.62 46.56
CA PRO A 226 2.29 25.97 47.82
C PRO A 226 1.15 26.68 48.55
N LYS A 227 0.26 25.89 49.15
CA LYS A 227 -0.85 26.37 49.98
C LYS A 227 -0.75 25.74 51.38
N PRO A 228 -0.89 26.51 52.48
CA PRO A 228 -1.08 27.96 52.54
C PRO A 228 0.20 28.74 52.14
N ASP A 229 0.03 29.96 51.61
CA ASP A 229 1.15 30.88 51.38
C ASP A 229 1.68 31.32 52.76
N PRO A 230 2.89 30.90 53.17
CA PRO A 230 3.40 31.16 54.51
C PRO A 230 3.75 32.64 54.75
N ASN A 231 3.92 33.45 53.70
CA ASN A 231 4.43 34.83 53.79
C ASN A 231 3.49 35.89 53.18
N ASN A 232 2.36 35.49 52.58
CA ASN A 232 1.35 36.37 51.95
C ASN A 232 1.96 37.35 50.92
N CYS A 233 2.85 36.82 50.07
CA CYS A 233 3.55 37.60 49.06
C CYS A 233 2.60 37.92 47.87
N ALA A 234 2.79 39.08 47.23
CA ALA A 234 1.99 39.45 46.05
C ALA A 234 2.20 38.47 44.90
N ASN A 235 3.44 37.99 44.73
CA ASN A 235 3.77 36.87 43.85
C ASN A 235 3.83 35.57 44.66
N LYS A 236 2.88 34.66 44.40
CA LYS A 236 2.73 33.37 45.10
C LYS A 236 3.85 32.37 44.82
N PHE A 237 4.80 32.66 43.93
CA PHE A 237 5.98 31.84 43.65
C PHE A 237 7.26 32.37 44.34
N CYS A 238 7.15 33.51 45.02
CA CYS A 238 8.27 34.22 45.65
C CYS A 238 8.25 34.10 47.17
N SER A 239 9.45 34.08 47.75
CA SER A 239 9.68 34.47 49.13
C SER A 239 9.81 35.99 49.20
N CYS A 240 9.24 36.63 50.22
CA CYS A 240 9.26 38.07 50.43
C CYS A 240 9.46 38.42 51.92
N GLU A 241 9.89 39.65 52.20
CA GLU A 241 10.05 40.14 53.57
C GLU A 241 8.76 40.75 54.13
N SER A 242 8.58 40.64 55.44
CA SER A 242 7.44 41.22 56.15
C SER A 242 7.45 42.75 56.03
N GLY A 243 6.43 43.31 55.38
CA GLY A 243 6.32 44.74 55.08
C GLY A 243 6.72 45.13 53.66
N SER A 244 7.15 44.18 52.82
CA SER A 244 7.44 44.40 51.39
C SER A 244 6.95 43.21 50.53
N PRO A 245 5.62 42.99 50.45
CA PRO A 245 5.04 41.83 49.76
C PRO A 245 5.31 41.78 48.25
N ASP A 246 5.72 42.90 47.65
CA ASP A 246 6.08 43.01 46.24
C ASP A 246 7.58 42.69 45.96
N ALA A 247 8.42 42.66 47.00
CA ALA A 247 9.86 42.43 46.87
C ALA A 247 10.19 40.93 46.96
N CYS A 248 10.30 40.29 45.80
CA CYS A 248 10.73 38.90 45.69
C CYS A 248 12.23 38.77 46.05
N THR A 249 12.54 38.04 47.11
CA THR A 249 13.92 37.81 47.61
C THR A 249 14.46 36.43 47.24
N GLY A 250 13.61 35.53 46.78
CA GLY A 250 13.96 34.17 46.36
C GLY A 250 12.71 33.42 45.88
N CYS A 251 12.89 32.21 45.33
CA CYS A 251 11.77 31.35 44.97
C CYS A 251 11.44 30.39 46.10
N ILE A 252 10.15 30.16 46.34
CA ILE A 252 9.67 29.20 47.35
C ILE A 252 9.96 27.74 46.97
N ASP A 253 10.19 27.50 45.68
CA ASP A 253 10.52 26.21 45.10
C ASP A 253 11.71 26.44 44.14
N ASP A 254 12.91 26.21 44.65
CA ASP A 254 14.16 26.32 43.91
C ASP A 254 14.39 25.11 42.98
N VAL A 255 13.56 24.05 43.07
CA VAL A 255 13.60 22.90 42.15
C VAL A 255 12.96 23.26 40.83
N ASN A 256 11.78 23.91 40.86
CA ASN A 256 10.99 24.24 39.68
C ASN A 256 11.12 25.69 39.22
N PHE A 257 11.72 26.59 40.00
CA PHE A 257 11.89 28.00 39.62
C PHE A 257 13.35 28.46 39.72
N THR A 258 13.69 29.45 38.91
CA THR A 258 14.98 30.15 38.94
C THR A 258 14.74 31.58 39.39
N PHE A 259 15.49 32.03 40.39
CA PHE A 259 15.44 33.41 40.88
C PHE A 259 16.44 34.27 40.11
N ALA A 260 15.94 35.29 39.39
CA ALA A 260 16.76 36.27 38.69
C ALA A 260 16.01 37.60 38.56
N ASN A 261 16.74 38.72 38.69
CA ASN A 261 16.17 40.08 38.57
C ASN A 261 14.93 40.29 39.46
N SER A 262 14.98 39.79 40.71
CA SER A 262 13.86 39.84 41.66
C SER A 262 12.56 39.21 41.15
N LYS A 263 12.66 38.15 40.32
CA LYS A 263 11.54 37.38 39.80
C LYS A 263 11.85 35.88 39.81
N CYS A 264 10.81 35.08 39.99
CA CYS A 264 10.88 33.62 39.84
C CYS A 264 10.32 33.23 38.48
N THR A 265 11.15 32.63 37.63
CA THR A 265 10.74 32.06 36.34
C THR A 265 10.77 30.54 36.41
N THR A 266 9.82 29.88 35.77
CA THR A 266 9.76 28.41 35.73
C THR A 266 11.00 27.83 35.05
N LYS A 267 11.68 26.90 35.70
CA LYS A 267 12.66 26.02 35.06
C LYS A 267 11.93 25.16 34.03
N ALA A 268 12.65 24.79 32.98
CA ALA A 268 12.12 23.84 32.01
C ALA A 268 11.79 22.53 32.74
N PRO A 269 10.54 22.03 32.65
CA PRO A 269 10.16 20.75 33.24
C PRO A 269 11.02 19.61 32.67
N LYS A 270 10.85 18.40 33.23
CA LYS A 270 11.43 17.16 32.67
C LYS A 270 10.38 16.10 32.40
N THR A 271 9.11 16.47 32.54
CA THR A 271 7.95 15.61 32.43
C THR A 271 6.84 16.38 31.73
N CYS A 272 5.93 15.67 31.07
CA CYS A 272 4.69 16.23 30.53
C CYS A 272 3.59 16.29 31.61
N GLY A 273 2.72 17.28 31.50
CA GLY A 273 1.46 17.35 32.23
C GLY A 273 0.38 16.51 31.55
N THR A 274 0.26 16.64 30.23
CA THR A 274 -0.55 15.80 29.36
C THR A 274 0.20 15.50 28.07
N CYS A 275 -0.15 14.39 27.40
CA CYS A 275 0.48 14.02 26.13
C CYS A 275 -0.30 14.55 24.92
N LEU A 276 0.40 14.67 23.79
CA LEU A 276 -0.23 14.88 22.49
C LEU A 276 -1.23 13.76 22.16
N PRO A 277 -2.24 14.01 21.32
CA PRO A 277 -3.18 12.98 20.89
C PRO A 277 -2.48 11.73 20.36
N GLY A 278 -2.90 10.54 20.81
CA GLY A 278 -2.32 9.26 20.40
C GLY A 278 -1.20 8.72 21.29
N TYR A 279 -0.78 9.49 22.30
CA TYR A 279 0.24 9.08 23.26
C TYR A 279 -0.33 8.87 24.67
N VAL A 280 0.23 7.91 25.39
CA VAL A 280 -0.18 7.56 26.75
C VAL A 280 0.75 8.21 27.77
N LEU A 281 0.18 8.94 28.72
CA LEU A 281 0.94 9.53 29.84
C LEU A 281 1.30 8.45 30.88
N LYS A 282 2.59 8.14 31.02
CA LYS A 282 3.10 7.23 32.05
C LYS A 282 4.23 7.89 32.83
N LYS A 283 4.01 8.13 34.12
CA LYS A 283 5.01 8.75 35.03
C LYS A 283 5.60 10.06 34.46
N GLY A 284 4.77 10.88 33.81
CA GLY A 284 5.21 12.14 33.22
C GLY A 284 5.92 12.01 31.87
N LYS A 285 5.88 10.84 31.21
CA LYS A 285 6.45 10.62 29.87
C LYS A 285 5.38 10.21 28.87
N CYS A 286 5.60 10.53 27.60
CA CYS A 286 4.70 10.31 26.47
C CYS A 286 5.42 9.52 25.36
N ASP A 287 5.95 8.35 25.73
CA ASP A 287 6.80 7.53 24.85
C ASP A 287 6.03 6.37 24.17
N ASP A 288 4.83 6.07 24.68
CA ASP A 288 4.00 4.93 24.28
C ASP A 288 2.76 5.40 23.52
N CYS A 289 2.36 4.65 22.49
CA CYS A 289 1.15 4.92 21.73
C CYS A 289 -0.10 4.34 22.40
N GLU A 290 -1.24 4.99 22.17
CA GLU A 290 -2.56 4.44 22.46
C GLU A 290 -2.86 3.21 21.58
N SER A 291 -3.84 2.39 21.97
CA SER A 291 -4.12 1.09 21.32
C SER A 291 -4.45 1.18 19.82
N ASN A 292 -5.04 2.30 19.37
CA ASN A 292 -5.42 2.54 17.98
C ASN A 292 -4.41 3.40 17.22
N TYR A 293 -3.19 3.52 17.77
CA TYR A 293 -2.10 4.27 17.19
C TYR A 293 -0.90 3.34 16.96
N THR A 294 -0.25 3.52 15.82
CA THR A 294 0.95 2.79 15.41
C THR A 294 2.16 3.70 15.57
N LYS A 295 3.23 3.15 16.19
CA LYS A 295 4.50 3.86 16.32
C LYS A 295 5.24 3.85 14.98
N ILE A 296 5.51 5.03 14.40
CA ILE A 296 6.36 5.20 13.22
C ILE A 296 7.50 6.15 13.62
N GLY A 297 8.70 5.60 13.76
CA GLY A 297 9.82 6.32 14.38
C GLY A 297 9.51 6.65 15.84
N GLU A 298 9.62 7.92 16.22
CA GLU A 298 9.26 8.40 17.56
C GLU A 298 7.79 8.81 17.69
N PHE A 299 7.02 8.73 16.60
CA PHE A 299 5.67 9.28 16.53
C PHE A 299 4.56 8.25 16.63
N CYS A 300 3.44 8.61 17.25
CA CYS A 300 2.24 7.78 17.34
C CYS A 300 1.17 8.28 16.38
N PHE A 301 0.81 7.43 15.42
CA PHE A 301 -0.11 7.77 14.33
C PHE A 301 -1.32 6.87 14.32
N LYS A 302 -2.53 7.44 14.17
CA LYS A 302 -3.77 6.66 14.13
C LYS A 302 -3.69 5.60 13.03
N SER A 303 -3.86 4.33 13.39
CA SER A 303 -3.86 3.23 12.44
C SER A 303 -5.01 3.41 11.46
N SER A 304 -4.70 3.41 10.16
CA SER A 304 -5.68 3.63 9.10
C SER A 304 -6.57 2.40 8.90
N GLU A 305 -7.57 2.23 9.76
CA GLU A 305 -8.77 1.46 9.41
C GLU A 305 -9.89 2.38 8.87
N GLU A 306 -9.71 3.71 8.91
CA GLU A 306 -10.74 4.68 8.48
C GLU A 306 -10.38 5.49 7.22
N ALA A 307 -9.25 5.23 6.56
CA ALA A 307 -8.87 5.93 5.32
C ALA A 307 -9.24 5.17 4.02
N ALA A 308 -9.93 4.04 4.13
CA ALA A 308 -10.37 3.23 3.01
C ALA A 308 -11.91 3.20 2.91
N LEU A 309 -12.56 4.37 2.90
CA LEU A 309 -13.87 4.58 2.30
C LEU A 309 -14.10 6.10 2.21
N GLY A 310 -14.15 6.61 0.98
CA GLY A 310 -14.54 7.99 0.70
C GLY A 310 -15.90 8.30 1.35
N GLY A 311 -16.05 9.56 1.75
CA GLY A 311 -17.01 10.00 2.76
C GLY A 311 -18.46 9.59 2.54
N ILE A 312 -19.13 9.33 3.65
CA ILE A 312 -20.57 9.53 3.78
C ILE A 312 -20.81 10.32 5.06
N SER A 313 -21.37 11.50 4.88
CA SER A 313 -21.90 12.33 5.93
C SER A 313 -23.13 11.66 6.56
N GLY A 314 -23.18 11.59 7.88
CA GLY A 314 -24.42 11.61 8.65
C GLY A 314 -25.00 10.25 9.10
N GLY A 315 -25.29 10.16 10.41
CA GLY A 315 -26.47 9.48 10.93
C GLY A 315 -26.30 8.03 11.38
N GLU A 316 -26.38 7.85 12.70
CA GLU A 316 -26.95 6.71 13.46
C GLU A 316 -26.69 5.26 13.01
N ILE A 317 -25.89 4.58 13.84
CA ILE A 317 -26.04 3.23 14.41
C ILE A 317 -26.51 2.10 13.46
N THR A 318 -25.66 1.10 13.26
CA THR A 318 -26.00 -0.30 13.60
C THR A 318 -24.73 -1.15 13.73
N ALA A 319 -24.68 -1.88 14.84
CA ALA A 319 -23.58 -2.76 15.22
C ALA A 319 -23.43 -3.93 14.25
N ILE A 320 -22.19 -4.22 13.86
CA ILE A 320 -21.81 -5.57 13.45
C ILE A 320 -20.66 -6.01 14.35
N THR A 321 -20.99 -6.89 15.29
CA THR A 321 -20.04 -7.70 16.05
C THR A 321 -19.40 -8.70 15.10
N ILE A 322 -18.16 -8.46 14.68
CA ILE A 322 -17.29 -9.56 14.20
C ILE A 322 -16.27 -9.83 15.29
N ALA A 323 -16.46 -11.00 15.89
CA ALA A 323 -15.60 -11.56 16.91
C ALA A 323 -14.18 -11.77 16.37
N ALA A 324 -13.23 -11.30 17.18
CA ALA A 324 -11.91 -11.87 17.42
C ALA A 324 -11.16 -12.50 16.22
N LEU A 325 -10.24 -11.72 15.64
CA LEU A 325 -8.91 -12.24 15.30
C LEU A 325 -7.84 -11.26 15.80
N VAL A 326 -7.51 -11.42 17.08
CA VAL A 326 -6.21 -10.98 17.60
C VAL A 326 -5.17 -11.89 16.96
N VAL A 327 -4.40 -11.36 16.01
CA VAL A 327 -3.14 -11.98 15.59
C VAL A 327 -2.02 -10.99 15.90
N VAL A 328 -1.29 -11.34 16.95
CA VAL A 328 -0.06 -10.74 17.43
C VAL A 328 0.94 -10.59 16.28
N CYS A 329 1.60 -9.44 16.24
CA CYS A 329 2.73 -9.15 15.37
C CYS A 329 3.78 -10.27 15.42
N GLY A 330 3.99 -10.95 14.30
CA GLY A 330 5.04 -11.95 14.16
C GLY A 330 5.00 -12.62 12.80
N VAL A 331 5.70 -12.04 11.82
CA VAL A 331 6.22 -12.69 10.57
C VAL A 331 5.19 -13.38 9.65
N GLY A 332 3.91 -13.45 10.02
CA GLY A 332 2.89 -14.27 9.34
C GLY A 332 2.07 -13.57 8.24
N ASN A 333 2.18 -12.26 8.06
CA ASN A 333 1.32 -11.53 7.12
C ASN A 333 1.69 -11.70 5.63
N CYS A 334 2.88 -12.23 5.32
CA CYS A 334 3.16 -12.73 3.96
C CYS A 334 2.43 -14.07 3.69
N ILE A 335 2.14 -14.83 4.75
CA ILE A 335 1.35 -16.08 4.79
C ILE A 335 -0.02 -15.91 4.09
N LEU A 336 -0.82 -15.00 4.66
CA LEU A 336 -2.25 -14.89 4.36
C LEU A 336 -2.52 -14.24 2.99
N LEU A 337 -1.72 -13.26 2.58
CA LEU A 337 -1.79 -12.67 1.24
C LEU A 337 -1.28 -13.65 0.16
N TYR A 338 -0.29 -14.47 0.48
CA TYR A 338 0.15 -15.57 -0.39
C TYR A 338 -0.96 -16.60 -0.60
N PHE A 339 -1.71 -16.97 0.45
CA PHE A 339 -2.85 -17.88 0.32
C PHE A 339 -4.05 -17.28 -0.41
N LEU A 340 -4.34 -15.98 -0.27
CA LEU A 340 -5.40 -15.31 -1.04
C LEU A 340 -5.05 -15.15 -2.52
N LYS A 341 -3.79 -14.85 -2.88
CA LYS A 341 -3.31 -14.90 -4.28
C LYS A 341 -3.34 -16.33 -4.84
N LYS A 342 -2.97 -17.33 -4.03
CA LYS A 342 -3.01 -18.75 -4.43
C LYS A 342 -4.43 -19.28 -4.63
N ALA A 343 -5.41 -18.83 -3.83
CA ALA A 343 -6.82 -19.18 -3.98
C ALA A 343 -7.44 -18.59 -5.27
N ARG A 344 -7.06 -17.38 -5.69
CA ARG A 344 -7.47 -16.81 -7.00
C ARG A 344 -6.90 -17.58 -8.19
N LYS A 345 -5.67 -18.12 -8.08
CA LYS A 345 -5.06 -18.99 -9.11
C LYS A 345 -5.68 -20.40 -9.22
N GLN A 346 -6.48 -20.82 -8.24
CA GLN A 346 -7.10 -22.16 -8.23
C GLN A 346 -8.58 -22.18 -8.64
N GLN A 347 -9.21 -21.01 -8.82
CA GLN A 347 -10.60 -20.89 -9.31
C GLN A 347 -10.68 -20.66 -10.83
N LEU A 348 -9.55 -20.65 -11.53
CA LEU A 348 -9.45 -20.66 -12.99
C LEU A 348 -8.63 -21.89 -13.42
N LYS A 349 -9.23 -23.07 -13.30
CA LYS A 349 -8.79 -24.30 -13.95
C LYS A 349 -10.02 -25.09 -14.38
#